data_AF-A0A2S9YTK8-F1
#
_entry.id   AF-A0A2S9YTK8-F1
#
_cell.length_a   1.000
_cell.length_b   1.000
_cell.length_c   1.000
_cell.angle_alpha   90.00
_cell.angle_beta   90.00
_cell.angle_gamma   90.00
#
_symmetry.space_group_name_H-M   'P 1'
#
loop_
_entity.id
_entity.type
_entity.pdbx_description
1 polymer ?
#
loop_
_entity_poly.entity_id
_entity_poly.type
_entity_poly.pdbx_seq_one_letter_code
_entity_poly.pdbx_strand_id
1 'polypeptide(L)'
;MLGARQLACSLVALLIGCGGAGVESSREGCGDPGSHSELLGEHSCACEAGYVWCDEAGDSFECCLDQSGTTDGGSAPEPDAACDEALAESLLCVPDPSGDPGASVMWACNGTRWVEIDGYSSFACMADSFEFAYGCTTGPAFLCGYGPGSPCETEGYAGICVDEEIIDTCVWGRRTVDRCARLCGELQAFGAGFTGGACEEPVEGEPAVCVCS
;
A
#
# COMPACT_ATOMS: atom_id res chain seq x y z
N MET A 1 -33.00 -53.24 4.20
CA MET A 1 -32.42 -52.83 5.50
C MET A 1 -31.91 -51.40 5.28
N LEU A 2 -32.60 -50.37 5.81
CA LEU A 2 -32.16 -49.57 6.98
C LEU A 2 -30.66 -49.22 6.95
N GLY A 3 -30.19 -47.97 7.11
CA GLY A 3 -30.82 -46.65 7.31
C GLY A 3 -29.67 -45.62 7.41
N ALA A 4 -29.75 -44.42 6.82
CA ALA A 4 -30.30 -43.19 7.39
C ALA A 4 -29.41 -42.46 8.43
N ARG A 5 -29.10 -41.18 8.10
CA ARG A 5 -28.64 -40.06 8.97
C ARG A 5 -27.21 -40.11 9.53
N GLN A 6 -26.58 -39.04 10.01
CA GLN A 6 -26.58 -37.56 9.89
C GLN A 6 -25.83 -37.07 11.17
N LEU A 7 -25.19 -35.90 11.11
CA LEU A 7 -24.79 -35.04 12.24
C LEU A 7 -23.57 -35.38 13.15
N ALA A 8 -22.76 -34.31 13.27
CA ALA A 8 -22.22 -33.74 14.52
C ALA A 8 -20.96 -34.31 15.20
N CYS A 9 -19.92 -33.47 15.18
CA CYS A 9 -19.28 -32.82 16.35
C CYS A 9 -18.51 -33.64 17.41
N SER A 10 -17.49 -32.97 17.98
CA SER A 10 -16.72 -33.30 19.20
C SER A 10 -15.65 -34.41 19.13
N LEU A 11 -14.38 -33.97 19.23
CA LEU A 11 -13.33 -34.51 20.10
C LEU A 11 -12.27 -33.39 20.22
N VAL A 12 -12.03 -32.67 21.33
CA VAL A 12 -11.84 -32.99 22.76
C VAL A 12 -10.44 -33.52 23.10
N ALA A 13 -9.61 -32.57 23.59
CA ALA A 13 -8.57 -32.65 24.62
C ALA A 13 -7.24 -33.43 24.41
N LEU A 14 -6.14 -32.66 24.48
CA LEU A 14 -5.00 -32.75 25.42
C LEU A 14 -4.22 -31.40 25.28
N LEU A 15 -3.95 -30.52 26.27
CA LEU A 15 -3.28 -30.67 27.59
C LEU A 15 -1.95 -31.44 27.47
N ILE A 16 -0.74 -30.96 27.77
CA ILE A 16 -0.20 -29.70 28.36
C ILE A 16 1.19 -29.48 27.69
N GLY A 17 1.79 -28.30 27.46
CA GLY A 17 1.46 -26.90 27.80
C GLY A 17 2.69 -26.19 28.42
N CYS A 18 3.01 -24.94 28.02
CA CYS A 18 4.13 -24.14 28.57
C CYS A 18 3.72 -22.67 28.69
N GLY A 19 3.96 -22.03 29.85
CA GLY A 19 3.42 -20.71 30.17
C GLY A 19 4.26 -19.55 29.64
N GLY A 20 3.66 -18.74 28.77
CA GLY A 20 3.82 -17.28 28.78
C GLY A 20 2.59 -16.68 29.47
N ALA A 21 2.74 -15.52 30.13
CA ALA A 21 1.61 -14.86 30.77
C ALA A 21 0.51 -14.56 29.74
N GLY A 22 -0.75 -14.75 30.14
CA GLY A 22 -1.88 -14.28 29.34
C GLY A 22 -1.83 -12.76 29.27
N VAL A 23 -1.39 -12.23 28.13
CA VAL A 23 -1.81 -10.89 27.72
C VAL A 23 -3.23 -11.08 27.21
N GLU A 24 -4.18 -11.05 28.14
CA GLU A 24 -5.50 -10.51 27.81
C GLU A 24 -5.19 -9.10 27.32
N SER A 25 -5.14 -8.91 25.99
CA SER A 25 -5.09 -7.59 25.38
C SER A 25 -6.45 -6.98 25.66
N SER A 26 -6.54 -6.35 26.83
CA SER A 26 -7.67 -5.58 27.26
C SER A 26 -8.04 -4.61 26.15
N ARG A 27 -9.27 -4.70 25.65
CA ARG A 27 -9.89 -3.66 24.81
C ARG A 27 -10.26 -2.41 25.61
N GLU A 28 -9.72 -2.28 26.81
CA GLU A 28 -9.85 -1.13 27.70
C GLU A 28 -8.97 -0.01 27.10
N GLY A 29 -9.60 1.06 26.62
CA GLY A 29 -8.91 2.15 25.91
C GLY A 29 -9.59 2.58 24.60
N CYS A 30 -10.18 1.66 23.85
CA CYS A 30 -10.77 2.00 22.55
C CYS A 30 -12.19 2.58 22.71
N GLY A 31 -12.37 3.84 22.31
CA GLY A 31 -13.57 4.61 22.64
C GLY A 31 -13.55 5.24 24.03
N ASP A 32 -12.42 5.21 24.75
CA ASP A 32 -12.32 5.88 26.05
C ASP A 32 -12.34 7.41 25.88
N PRO A 33 -13.01 8.16 26.77
CA PRO A 33 -13.12 9.62 26.64
C PRO A 33 -11.77 10.34 26.60
N GLY A 34 -11.43 10.90 25.43
CA GLY A 34 -10.16 11.60 25.17
C GLY A 34 -9.09 10.78 24.45
N SER A 35 -9.35 9.50 24.16
CA SER A 35 -8.45 8.67 23.33
C SER A 35 -8.55 8.98 21.83
N HIS A 36 -9.61 9.66 21.38
CA HIS A 36 -9.90 9.94 19.97
C HIS A 36 -9.89 8.70 19.05
N SER A 37 -10.18 7.52 19.60
CA SER A 37 -10.41 6.28 18.84
C SER A 37 -11.88 5.85 18.89
N GLU A 38 -12.37 5.29 17.80
CA GLU A 38 -13.72 4.71 17.68
C GLU A 38 -13.68 3.21 17.32
N LEU A 39 -14.71 2.48 17.74
CA LEU A 39 -14.86 1.04 17.49
C LEU A 39 -15.39 0.77 16.08
N LEU A 40 -14.55 0.16 15.24
CA LEU A 40 -14.95 -0.38 13.94
C LEU A 40 -15.41 -1.84 14.09
N GLY A 41 -16.71 -1.99 14.33
CA GLY A 41 -17.35 -3.30 14.50
C GLY A 41 -16.99 -3.98 15.83
N GLU A 42 -16.98 -5.31 15.84
CA GLU A 42 -16.79 -6.08 17.09
C GLU A 42 -15.31 -6.35 17.43
N HIS A 43 -14.36 -6.02 16.54
CA HIS A 43 -12.96 -6.42 16.69
C HIS A 43 -11.87 -5.42 16.29
N SER A 44 -12.20 -4.23 15.77
CA SER A 44 -11.21 -3.25 15.32
C SER A 44 -11.46 -1.86 15.90
N CYS A 45 -10.42 -1.05 15.90
CA CYS A 45 -10.44 0.34 16.33
C CYS A 45 -9.79 1.21 15.25
N ALA A 46 -10.22 2.45 15.11
CA ALA A 46 -9.61 3.46 14.25
C ALA A 46 -9.61 4.82 14.95
N CYS A 47 -8.75 5.72 14.51
CA CYS A 47 -8.76 7.10 14.98
C CYS A 47 -9.91 7.89 14.35
N GLU A 48 -10.45 8.85 15.12
CA GLU A 48 -11.35 9.88 14.61
C GLU A 48 -10.69 10.66 13.46
N ALA A 49 -11.49 11.20 12.54
CA ALA A 49 -10.97 11.97 11.41
C ALA A 49 -10.14 13.18 11.88
N GLY A 50 -8.87 13.26 11.43
CA GLY A 50 -7.90 14.27 11.86
C GLY A 50 -6.94 13.83 12.97
N TYR A 51 -7.00 12.57 13.38
CA TYR A 51 -6.12 11.97 14.39
C TYR A 51 -5.38 10.75 13.83
N VAL A 52 -4.19 10.47 14.38
CA VAL A 52 -3.31 9.35 14.03
C VAL A 52 -2.89 8.61 15.31
N TRP A 53 -2.50 7.33 15.22
CA TRP A 53 -2.05 6.58 16.41
C TRP A 53 -0.83 7.25 17.04
N CYS A 54 -0.86 7.46 18.37
CA CYS A 54 0.24 8.11 19.09
C CYS A 54 1.51 7.24 19.16
N ASP A 55 1.39 5.92 19.09
CA ASP A 55 2.50 4.96 19.19
C ASP A 55 2.47 3.97 18.02
N GLU A 56 3.61 3.83 17.33
CA GLU A 56 3.79 2.86 16.24
C GLU A 56 3.82 1.40 16.73
N ALA A 57 4.05 1.17 18.03
CA ALA A 57 4.07 -0.16 18.63
C ALA A 57 2.68 -0.81 18.75
N GLY A 58 1.60 -0.03 18.65
CA GLY A 58 0.22 -0.53 18.64
C GLY A 58 -0.27 -1.13 19.96
N ASP A 59 0.39 -0.82 21.08
CA ASP A 59 0.01 -1.25 22.44
C ASP A 59 -0.84 -0.21 23.20
N SER A 60 -1.03 1.00 22.64
CA SER A 60 -1.98 2.02 23.10
C SER A 60 -3.08 2.27 22.06
N PHE A 61 -4.31 2.53 22.54
CA PHE A 61 -5.45 2.98 21.71
C PHE A 61 -5.62 4.52 21.71
N GLU A 62 -4.58 5.25 22.10
CA GLU A 62 -4.57 6.72 22.05
C GLU A 62 -4.24 7.20 20.62
N CYS A 63 -5.14 8.03 20.09
CA CYS A 63 -4.98 8.76 18.87
C CYS A 63 -4.63 10.22 19.17
N CYS A 64 -3.52 10.66 18.63
CA CYS A 64 -2.99 12.02 18.75
C CYS A 64 -3.55 12.87 17.62
N LEU A 65 -3.79 14.17 17.89
CA LEU A 65 -3.92 15.14 16.81
C LEU A 65 -2.71 15.00 15.90
N ASP A 66 -2.92 15.05 14.58
CA ASP A 66 -1.82 15.02 13.62
C ASP A 66 -0.97 16.28 13.76
N GLN A 67 0.04 16.20 14.62
CA GLN A 67 1.03 17.25 14.88
C GLN A 67 2.19 17.20 13.87
N SER A 68 2.18 16.21 12.97
CA SER A 68 2.78 16.31 11.64
C SER A 68 1.99 17.41 10.91
N GLY A 69 2.45 18.65 11.03
CA GLY A 69 1.61 19.82 10.86
C GLY A 69 0.86 19.88 9.53
N THR A 70 -0.48 19.93 9.60
CA THR A 70 -1.43 20.35 8.56
C THR A 70 -0.89 20.32 7.13
N THR A 71 -0.69 19.13 6.59
CA THR A 71 -0.88 18.90 5.16
C THR A 71 -2.30 18.41 4.95
N ASP A 72 -3.23 19.36 4.84
CA ASP A 72 -4.50 19.13 4.16
C ASP A 72 -4.23 18.33 2.87
N GLY A 73 -5.03 17.28 2.62
CA GLY A 73 -4.81 16.30 1.56
C GLY A 73 -4.26 16.93 0.28
N GLY A 74 -2.99 16.58 -0.02
CA GLY A 74 -2.01 17.46 -0.67
C GLY A 74 -2.54 18.38 -1.77
N SER A 75 -2.86 19.62 -1.41
CA SER A 75 -2.94 20.71 -2.38
C SER A 75 -1.53 21.20 -2.71
N ALA A 76 -1.29 21.61 -3.96
CA ALA A 76 0.00 22.19 -4.34
C ALA A 76 0.33 23.40 -3.45
N PRO A 77 1.53 23.49 -2.86
CA PRO A 77 1.99 24.75 -2.32
C PRO A 77 2.05 25.76 -3.48
N GLU A 78 1.75 27.04 -3.22
CA GLU A 78 1.99 28.06 -4.23
C GLU A 78 3.49 28.10 -4.58
N PRO A 79 3.89 28.38 -5.84
CA PRO A 79 5.29 28.56 -6.18
C PRO A 79 5.95 29.61 -5.27
N ASP A 80 7.12 29.26 -4.71
CA ASP A 80 7.84 30.03 -3.69
C ASP A 80 7.11 30.20 -2.33
N ALA A 81 6.06 29.40 -2.03
CA ALA A 81 5.46 29.36 -0.70
C ALA A 81 6.50 29.06 0.37
N ALA A 82 6.43 29.78 1.49
CA ALA A 82 7.39 29.64 2.58
C ALA A 82 7.33 28.24 3.20
N CYS A 83 8.51 27.70 3.52
CA CYS A 83 8.68 26.58 4.44
C CYS A 83 9.76 26.98 5.45
N ASP A 84 9.81 26.28 6.59
CA ASP A 84 10.81 26.56 7.62
C ASP A 84 11.96 25.54 7.62
N GLU A 85 12.98 25.83 8.43
CA GLU A 85 14.16 24.98 8.62
C GLU A 85 13.82 23.64 9.31
N ALA A 86 12.65 23.49 9.95
CA ALA A 86 12.22 22.21 10.52
C ALA A 86 11.66 21.27 9.44
N LEU A 87 11.14 21.83 8.35
CA LEU A 87 10.74 21.12 7.14
C LEU A 87 11.86 21.03 6.09
N ALA A 88 13.08 21.53 6.36
CA ALA A 88 14.21 21.39 5.44
C ALA A 88 14.43 19.92 5.05
N GLU A 89 14.70 19.67 3.75
CA GLU A 89 14.82 18.33 3.16
C GLU A 89 13.52 17.49 3.13
N SER A 90 12.39 18.02 3.62
CA SER A 90 11.08 17.36 3.48
C SER A 90 10.60 17.35 2.03
N LEU A 91 10.01 16.22 1.65
CA LEU A 91 9.39 15.99 0.35
C LEU A 91 7.87 16.00 0.48
N LEU A 92 7.20 16.68 -0.44
CA LEU A 92 5.75 16.70 -0.56
C LEU A 92 5.35 16.22 -1.96
N CYS A 93 4.63 15.10 -2.01
CA CYS A 93 3.89 14.70 -3.19
C CYS A 93 2.55 15.44 -3.26
N VAL A 94 2.27 16.05 -4.40
CA VAL A 94 0.97 16.62 -4.74
C VAL A 94 0.32 15.71 -5.79
N PRO A 95 -0.73 14.93 -5.45
CA PRO A 95 -1.42 14.08 -6.40
C PRO A 95 -2.21 14.92 -7.42
N ASP A 96 -2.37 14.42 -8.64
CA ASP A 96 -3.24 15.04 -9.64
C ASP A 96 -4.73 14.87 -9.27
N PRO A 97 -5.58 15.89 -9.43
CA PRO A 97 -7.01 15.81 -9.09
C PRO A 97 -7.84 14.82 -9.92
N SER A 98 -7.34 14.32 -11.06
CA SER A 98 -7.96 13.20 -11.80
C SER A 98 -7.63 11.82 -11.21
N GLY A 99 -6.65 11.75 -10.30
CA GLY A 99 -6.14 10.51 -9.74
C GLY A 99 -5.03 9.84 -10.56
N ASP A 100 -4.57 10.45 -11.65
CA ASP A 100 -3.41 9.95 -12.41
C ASP A 100 -2.09 10.27 -11.68
N PRO A 101 -1.34 9.28 -11.16
CA PRO A 101 -0.01 9.55 -10.60
C PRO A 101 0.97 10.05 -11.67
N GLY A 102 0.72 9.79 -12.96
CA GLY A 102 1.50 10.31 -14.09
C GLY A 102 1.59 11.83 -14.14
N ALA A 103 0.63 12.53 -13.55
CA ALA A 103 0.56 13.98 -13.44
C ALA A 103 0.82 14.51 -12.01
N SER A 104 1.20 13.65 -11.06
CA SER A 104 1.61 14.07 -9.71
C SER A 104 2.89 14.90 -9.72
N VAL A 105 2.97 15.90 -8.84
CA VAL A 105 4.06 16.88 -8.78
C VAL A 105 4.81 16.76 -7.46
N MET A 106 6.14 16.68 -7.51
CA MET A 106 7.00 16.62 -6.33
C MET A 106 7.52 18.00 -5.96
N TRP A 107 7.49 18.30 -4.66
CA TRP A 107 8.03 19.52 -4.06
C TRP A 107 9.03 19.17 -2.96
N ALA A 108 10.09 19.97 -2.82
CA ALA A 108 11.04 19.90 -1.72
C ALA A 108 11.15 21.25 -1.00
N CYS A 109 11.23 21.20 0.33
CA CYS A 109 11.53 22.38 1.14
C CYS A 109 13.04 22.57 1.27
N ASN A 110 13.54 23.75 0.91
CA ASN A 110 14.96 24.09 0.99
C ASN A 110 15.36 24.82 2.30
N GLY A 111 14.54 24.72 3.35
CA GLY A 111 14.66 25.47 4.61
C GLY A 111 14.06 26.88 4.58
N THR A 112 13.67 27.39 3.41
CA THR A 112 13.07 28.74 3.26
C THR A 112 11.81 28.78 2.41
N ARG A 113 11.70 27.92 1.39
CA ARG A 113 10.55 27.82 0.49
C ARG A 113 10.42 26.43 -0.13
N TRP A 114 9.20 26.10 -0.53
CA TRP A 114 8.89 24.97 -1.38
C TRP A 114 9.34 25.24 -2.83
N VAL A 115 10.02 24.26 -3.42
CA VAL A 115 10.48 24.28 -4.81
C VAL A 115 10.07 22.98 -5.49
N GLU A 116 9.47 23.08 -6.67
CA GLU A 116 9.12 21.94 -7.53
C GLU A 116 10.40 21.24 -8.01
N ILE A 117 10.40 19.91 -7.95
CA ILE A 117 11.55 19.04 -8.26
C ILE A 117 11.14 17.98 -9.30
N ASP A 118 11.05 18.42 -10.55
CA ASP A 118 10.75 17.56 -11.70
C ASP A 118 11.71 16.35 -11.80
N GLY A 119 11.18 15.20 -12.20
CA GLY A 119 11.90 13.95 -12.35
C GLY A 119 12.38 13.26 -11.06
N TYR A 120 12.13 13.81 -9.87
CA TYR A 120 12.61 13.23 -8.61
C TYR A 120 12.06 11.81 -8.34
N SER A 121 10.77 11.58 -8.62
CA SER A 121 10.14 10.26 -8.50
C SER A 121 10.84 9.21 -9.39
N SER A 122 11.14 9.55 -10.63
CA SER A 122 11.91 8.72 -11.55
C SER A 122 13.32 8.42 -11.02
N PHE A 123 14.00 9.43 -10.47
CA PHE A 123 15.33 9.23 -9.85
C PHE A 123 15.27 8.27 -8.65
N ALA A 124 14.30 8.44 -7.75
CA ALA A 124 14.11 7.57 -6.58
C ALA A 124 13.82 6.12 -7.01
N CYS A 125 12.86 5.90 -7.90
CA CYS A 125 12.55 4.58 -8.43
C CYS A 125 13.76 3.91 -9.10
N MET A 126 14.55 4.65 -9.89
CA MET A 126 15.78 4.10 -10.50
C MET A 126 16.88 3.79 -9.48
N ALA A 127 16.97 4.52 -8.37
CA ALA A 127 17.89 4.21 -7.28
C ALA A 127 17.52 2.89 -6.58
N ASP A 128 16.22 2.61 -6.46
CA ASP A 128 15.66 1.34 -5.93
C ASP A 128 15.55 0.23 -7.00
N SER A 129 16.28 0.37 -8.13
CA SER A 129 16.38 -0.61 -9.23
C SER A 129 15.11 -0.85 -10.07
N PHE A 130 14.10 0.02 -9.97
CA PHE A 130 12.97 0.04 -10.91
C PHE A 130 13.35 0.74 -12.22
N GLU A 131 12.59 0.50 -13.29
CA GLU A 131 12.91 1.02 -14.62
C GLU A 131 12.26 2.38 -14.90
N PHE A 132 11.15 2.70 -14.23
CA PHE A 132 10.50 4.02 -14.30
C PHE A 132 9.64 4.32 -13.05
N ALA A 133 9.18 5.57 -12.93
CA ALA A 133 8.14 5.99 -12.00
C ALA A 133 6.82 6.26 -12.74
N TYR A 134 5.71 5.78 -12.17
CA TYR A 134 4.38 6.32 -12.47
C TYR A 134 4.22 7.71 -11.87
N GLY A 135 4.78 7.94 -10.68
CA GLY A 135 4.62 9.20 -9.94
C GLY A 135 4.77 8.99 -8.44
N CYS A 136 3.99 9.71 -7.65
CA CYS A 136 3.93 9.59 -6.19
C CYS A 136 2.47 9.54 -5.69
N THR A 137 2.29 9.12 -4.44
CA THR A 137 1.02 9.23 -3.70
C THR A 137 1.18 10.16 -2.50
N THR A 138 0.08 10.52 -1.82
CA THR A 138 0.09 11.37 -0.63
C THR A 138 1.05 10.83 0.44
N GLY A 139 2.21 11.48 0.60
CA GLY A 139 3.33 11.03 1.42
C GLY A 139 4.64 10.98 0.62
N PRO A 140 5.70 10.35 1.15
CA PRO A 140 6.99 10.16 0.47
C PRO A 140 7.02 8.89 -0.42
N ALA A 141 5.88 8.24 -0.65
CA ALA A 141 5.81 6.97 -1.38
C ALA A 141 5.78 7.20 -2.90
N PHE A 142 6.74 6.58 -3.60
CA PHE A 142 6.79 6.57 -5.06
C PHE A 142 6.09 5.34 -5.63
N LEU A 143 5.34 5.54 -6.71
CA LEU A 143 4.79 4.45 -7.49
C LEU A 143 5.79 4.12 -8.59
N CYS A 144 6.52 3.01 -8.43
CA CYS A 144 7.56 2.57 -9.34
C CYS A 144 7.09 1.38 -10.21
N GLY A 145 7.68 1.22 -11.40
CA GLY A 145 7.33 0.16 -12.36
C GLY A 145 8.54 -0.45 -13.07
N TYR A 146 8.32 -1.62 -13.65
CA TYR A 146 9.28 -2.35 -14.50
C TYR A 146 8.79 -2.36 -15.95
N GLY A 147 9.68 -2.43 -16.93
CA GLY A 147 9.32 -2.38 -18.34
C GLY A 147 9.45 -0.97 -18.95
N PRO A 148 8.89 -0.76 -20.15
CA PRO A 148 9.29 0.34 -21.02
C PRO A 148 8.80 1.73 -20.58
N GLY A 149 7.82 1.83 -19.67
CA GLY A 149 7.27 3.10 -19.16
C GLY A 149 6.60 3.99 -20.21
N SER A 150 6.51 3.51 -21.46
CA SER A 150 5.95 4.21 -22.60
C SER A 150 4.43 4.29 -22.51
N PRO A 151 3.79 5.32 -23.13
CA PRO A 151 2.34 5.43 -23.15
C PRO A 151 1.68 4.16 -23.73
N CYS A 152 0.56 3.76 -23.14
CA CYS A 152 -0.27 2.67 -23.67
C CYS A 152 -0.94 3.07 -24.98
N GLU A 153 -1.10 2.11 -25.90
CA GLU A 153 -1.88 2.31 -27.13
C GLU A 153 -3.40 2.23 -26.88
N THR A 154 -3.81 1.62 -25.76
CA THR A 154 -5.22 1.45 -25.35
C THR A 154 -5.35 1.65 -23.84
N GLU A 155 -6.28 2.52 -23.39
CA GLU A 155 -6.66 2.62 -21.98
C GLU A 155 -7.40 1.36 -21.52
N GLY A 156 -7.13 0.89 -20.30
CA GLY A 156 -7.79 -0.31 -19.75
C GLY A 156 -7.38 -1.62 -20.43
N TYR A 157 -6.19 -1.67 -21.03
CA TYR A 157 -5.62 -2.90 -21.57
C TYR A 157 -5.51 -3.99 -20.50
N ALA A 158 -6.13 -5.14 -20.76
CA ALA A 158 -6.30 -6.22 -19.78
C ALA A 158 -5.02 -7.04 -19.51
N GLY A 159 -3.87 -6.59 -20.01
CA GLY A 159 -2.63 -7.34 -19.98
C GLY A 159 -2.60 -8.55 -20.93
N ILE A 160 -1.40 -8.96 -21.32
CA ILE A 160 -1.14 -10.20 -22.05
C ILE A 160 0.07 -10.91 -21.46
N CYS A 161 0.14 -12.22 -21.63
CA CYS A 161 1.40 -12.93 -21.46
C CYS A 161 2.29 -12.66 -22.69
N VAL A 162 3.49 -12.13 -22.47
CA VAL A 162 4.50 -12.02 -23.54
C VAL A 162 5.37 -13.27 -23.63
N ASP A 163 5.46 -14.02 -22.53
CA ASP A 163 5.95 -15.39 -22.42
C ASP A 163 5.31 -16.11 -21.21
N GLU A 164 5.76 -17.32 -20.91
CA GLU A 164 5.21 -18.18 -19.84
C GLU A 164 5.40 -17.61 -18.40
N GLU A 165 6.25 -16.60 -18.20
CA GLU A 165 6.57 -16.02 -16.88
C GLU A 165 6.37 -14.49 -16.81
N ILE A 166 6.05 -13.82 -17.92
CA ILE A 166 6.03 -12.36 -18.01
C ILE A 166 4.68 -11.83 -18.54
N ILE A 167 4.09 -10.90 -17.79
CA ILE A 167 2.91 -10.13 -18.17
C ILE A 167 3.31 -8.71 -18.64
N ASP A 168 2.81 -8.27 -19.79
CA ASP A 168 2.84 -6.87 -20.25
C ASP A 168 1.43 -6.30 -20.05
N THR A 169 1.31 -5.20 -19.32
CA THR A 169 0.00 -4.60 -18.99
C THR A 169 0.05 -3.07 -18.94
N CYS A 170 -1.11 -2.43 -18.93
CA CYS A 170 -1.23 -0.98 -18.83
C CYS A 170 -1.65 -0.56 -17.43
N VAL A 171 -0.80 0.20 -16.74
CA VAL A 171 -1.04 0.72 -15.40
C VAL A 171 -0.81 2.23 -15.46
N TRP A 172 -1.78 3.03 -15.01
CA TRP A 172 -1.73 4.51 -15.05
C TRP A 172 -1.29 5.07 -16.41
N GLY A 173 -1.86 4.55 -17.50
CA GLY A 173 -1.56 4.98 -18.87
C GLY A 173 -0.15 4.62 -19.40
N ARG A 174 0.66 3.89 -18.62
CA ARG A 174 2.02 3.45 -18.98
C ARG A 174 2.10 1.92 -19.10
N ARG A 175 2.89 1.46 -20.05
CA ARG A 175 3.20 0.03 -20.23
C ARG A 175 4.21 -0.44 -19.18
N THR A 176 3.81 -1.46 -18.43
CA THR A 176 4.62 -2.16 -17.42
C THR A 176 4.77 -3.62 -17.80
N VAL A 177 5.93 -4.19 -17.50
CA VAL A 177 6.29 -5.56 -17.82
C VAL A 177 6.80 -6.21 -16.53
N ASP A 178 6.01 -7.14 -16.00
CA ASP A 178 6.25 -7.74 -14.70
C ASP A 178 6.47 -9.24 -14.80
N ARG A 179 7.41 -9.75 -14.00
CA ARG A 179 7.70 -11.18 -13.93
C ARG A 179 6.84 -11.82 -12.85
N CYS A 180 6.06 -12.83 -13.21
CA CYS A 180 5.19 -13.54 -12.29
C CYS A 180 5.97 -14.16 -11.12
N ALA A 181 7.18 -14.70 -11.36
CA ALA A 181 8.05 -15.17 -10.28
C ALA A 181 8.46 -14.07 -9.27
N ARG A 182 8.60 -12.80 -9.71
CA ARG A 182 8.87 -11.65 -8.81
C ARG A 182 7.65 -11.33 -7.96
N LEU A 183 6.50 -11.14 -8.61
CA LEU A 183 5.23 -10.83 -7.95
C LEU A 183 4.83 -11.92 -6.94
N CYS A 184 4.99 -13.19 -7.31
CA CYS A 184 4.74 -14.34 -6.43
C CYS A 184 5.78 -14.44 -5.31
N GLY A 185 7.05 -14.07 -5.55
CA GLY A 185 8.08 -13.98 -4.53
C GLY A 185 7.77 -12.93 -3.45
N GLU A 186 7.18 -11.79 -3.82
CA GLU A 186 6.72 -10.76 -2.88
C GLU A 186 5.54 -11.27 -2.01
N LEU A 187 4.72 -12.19 -2.53
CA LEU A 187 3.65 -12.85 -1.78
C LEU A 187 4.14 -13.90 -0.77
N GLN A 188 5.44 -14.20 -0.66
CA GLN A 188 5.98 -15.08 0.38
C GLN A 188 5.69 -14.60 1.81
N ALA A 189 5.40 -13.29 1.98
CA ALA A 189 4.91 -12.73 3.24
C ALA A 189 3.61 -13.40 3.74
N PHE A 190 2.80 -13.98 2.84
CA PHE A 190 1.53 -14.64 3.17
C PHE A 190 1.64 -16.17 3.29
N GLY A 191 2.79 -16.76 2.97
CA GLY A 191 3.01 -18.20 3.11
C GLY A 191 4.30 -18.69 2.45
N ALA A 192 4.97 -19.65 3.10
CA ALA A 192 6.15 -20.30 2.54
C ALA A 192 5.76 -21.25 1.39
N GLY A 193 6.16 -20.93 0.16
CA GLY A 193 5.97 -21.80 -1.00
C GLY A 193 6.15 -21.08 -2.34
N PHE A 194 5.57 -19.89 -2.47
CA PHE A 194 5.49 -19.12 -3.71
C PHE A 194 6.87 -18.64 -4.18
N THR A 195 7.53 -19.52 -4.92
CA THR A 195 8.84 -19.27 -5.56
C THR A 195 8.74 -19.32 -7.07
N GLY A 196 7.69 -19.97 -7.59
CA GLY A 196 7.30 -19.90 -9.00
C GLY A 196 6.12 -18.96 -9.21
N GLY A 197 6.04 -18.43 -10.43
CA GLY A 197 4.86 -17.75 -10.93
C GLY A 197 4.83 -17.89 -12.45
N ALA A 198 3.71 -18.37 -12.99
CA ALA A 198 3.48 -18.46 -14.42
C ALA A 198 2.44 -17.42 -14.85
N CYS A 199 2.55 -16.92 -16.08
CA CYS A 199 1.53 -16.08 -16.67
C CYS A 199 0.42 -16.96 -17.29
N GLU A 200 -0.81 -16.76 -16.85
CA GLU A 200 -1.99 -17.35 -17.50
C GLU A 200 -2.65 -16.31 -18.43
N GLU A 201 -2.83 -16.72 -19.69
CA GLU A 201 -3.44 -15.91 -20.73
C GLU A 201 -4.89 -15.54 -20.38
N PRO A 202 -5.37 -14.35 -20.81
CA PRO A 202 -6.71 -13.88 -20.48
C PRO A 202 -7.77 -14.81 -21.07
N VAL A 203 -8.64 -15.35 -20.22
CA VAL A 203 -9.90 -15.97 -20.66
C VAL A 203 -10.91 -14.88 -21.04
N GLU A 204 -11.95 -15.24 -21.81
CA GLU A 204 -12.85 -14.27 -22.45
C GLU A 204 -13.55 -13.34 -21.44
N GLY A 205 -13.01 -12.11 -21.29
CA GLY A 205 -13.52 -11.07 -20.40
C GLY A 205 -12.69 -10.81 -19.14
N GLU A 206 -11.61 -11.55 -18.90
CA GLU A 206 -10.71 -11.40 -17.74
C GLU A 206 -9.31 -10.94 -18.17
N PRO A 207 -8.53 -10.27 -17.30
CA PRO A 207 -7.14 -9.90 -17.60
C PRO A 207 -6.18 -11.10 -17.56
N ALA A 208 -5.01 -10.95 -18.17
CA ALA A 208 -3.89 -11.86 -17.92
C ALA A 208 -3.49 -11.79 -16.44
N VAL A 209 -3.11 -12.91 -15.85
CA VAL A 209 -2.79 -12.98 -14.41
C VAL A 209 -1.56 -13.84 -14.14
N CYS A 210 -0.82 -13.46 -13.09
CA CYS A 210 0.25 -14.28 -12.57
C CYS A 210 -0.29 -15.30 -11.56
N VAL A 211 -0.16 -16.59 -11.86
CA VAL A 211 -0.56 -17.69 -10.98
C VAL A 211 0.68 -18.21 -10.25
N CYS A 212 0.63 -18.12 -8.92
CA CYS A 212 1.74 -18.47 -8.04
C CYS A 212 1.74 -19.94 -7.62
N SER A 213 2.93 -20.55 -7.57
CA SER A 213 3.17 -21.97 -7.24
C SER A 213 4.25 -22.15 -6.17
#